data_AF-A0A1I2YCN1-F1
#
_entry.id   AF-A0A1I2YCN1-F1
#
_cell.length_a   1.000
_cell.length_b   1.000
_cell.length_c   1.000
_cell.angle_alpha   90.00
_cell.angle_beta   90.00
_cell.angle_gamma   90.00
#
_symmetry.space_group_name_H-M   'P 1'
#
loop_
_entity.id
_entity.type
_entity.pdbx_description
1 polymer ?
#
loop_
_entity_poly.entity_id
_entity_poly.type
_entity_poly.pdbx_seq_one_letter_code
_entity_poly.pdbx_strand_id
1 'polypeptide(L)'
;MGIRKNQSSLTPAEKSAFVVAVKALKANGVYDAFVAQHRAAFLAGPNDPAHGGPAFLPWHREYLRRFERALQEIDASVSLPYWDWTVDRTPTASIWGPNFMGDNGTGASQQVTTGPFAFLTGEWTLTVLDPGDTTAFLTRAFGAMGSLPTQQAVDTAKSVVPYDSPPWNAGSNVNTSFRNRLERVIHNPGHMWVGGSMMAMSSPNDPVFWLHHCNIDRLWAEWQTENPGRMYLPPSGTPGVVAGHGLDDPMPPWDGEPTPPTPRSVLNHHALDYSYDNEPTTTPESVALTIGAPPVSASIGRAGEVDIFTFEVSAAGNHVIETQGTTDVVMGLYGPDDSEVFITEDDDSGTGQNSRIARDLSAGTYYVRLRHYSSSSTGNYSISVSASAGQPAVPTIAVNGPAVAGAISAGNERDMYTFTAANSGSYTIETAGSTDCFITLYGPVNPNTLIAQDDDSGPGTNSRIVASLAPGAYFIQVRHYSPAGTGPYNITVKS
;
A
#
# COMPACT_ATOMS: atom_id res chain seq x y z
N MET A 1 -5.13 -1.95 2.13
CA MET A 1 -4.04 -1.30 2.88
C MET A 1 -4.57 0.00 3.46
N GLY A 2 -4.61 0.13 4.79
CA GLY A 2 -5.04 1.37 5.47
C GLY A 2 -3.89 2.39 5.53
N ILE A 3 -4.18 3.67 5.32
CA ILE A 3 -3.19 4.74 5.46
C ILE A 3 -3.42 5.43 6.81
N ARG A 4 -2.45 5.30 7.71
CA ARG A 4 -2.45 5.97 9.02
C ARG A 4 -1.94 7.40 8.84
N LYS A 5 -2.84 8.35 9.00
CA LYS A 5 -2.57 9.77 8.74
C LYS A 5 -2.20 10.54 10.00
N ASN A 6 -1.46 11.64 9.85
CA ASN A 6 -1.29 12.60 10.93
C ASN A 6 -2.67 13.16 11.31
N GLN A 7 -2.99 13.22 12.60
CA GLN A 7 -4.26 13.76 13.08
C GLN A 7 -4.58 15.16 12.52
N SER A 8 -3.54 15.98 12.28
CA SER A 8 -3.68 17.36 11.80
C SER A 8 -4.08 17.44 10.33
N SER A 9 -3.78 16.39 9.55
CA SER A 9 -4.15 16.24 8.14
C SER A 9 -5.54 15.64 7.92
N LEU A 10 -6.15 15.07 8.97
CA LEU A 10 -7.49 14.51 8.87
C LEU A 10 -8.51 15.60 8.53
N THR A 11 -9.36 15.29 7.54
CA THR A 11 -10.56 16.05 7.24
C THR A 11 -11.57 15.98 8.40
N PRO A 12 -12.52 16.91 8.49
CA PRO A 12 -13.60 16.83 9.47
C PRO A 12 -14.39 15.52 9.39
N ALA A 13 -14.58 14.97 8.19
CA ALA A 13 -15.27 13.70 7.97
C ALA A 13 -14.48 12.52 8.56
N GLU A 14 -13.17 12.45 8.33
CA GLU A 14 -12.32 11.39 8.89
C GLU A 14 -12.25 11.47 10.42
N LYS A 15 -12.14 12.68 10.99
CA LYS A 15 -12.21 12.88 12.46
C LYS A 15 -13.54 12.37 13.02
N SER A 16 -14.65 12.68 12.36
CA SER A 16 -15.97 12.21 12.78
C SER A 16 -16.11 10.70 12.66
N ALA A 17 -15.65 10.10 11.56
CA ALA A 17 -15.73 8.66 11.34
C ALA A 17 -14.95 7.89 12.42
N PHE A 18 -13.73 8.35 12.73
CA PHE A 18 -12.93 7.80 13.82
C PHE A 18 -13.64 7.90 15.19
N VAL A 19 -14.15 9.08 15.54
CA VAL A 19 -14.87 9.29 16.81
C VAL A 19 -16.11 8.39 16.91
N VAL A 20 -16.89 8.29 15.84
CA VAL A 20 -18.09 7.44 15.79
C VAL A 20 -17.72 5.97 15.96
N ALA A 21 -16.70 5.48 15.26
CA ALA A 21 -16.24 4.09 15.38
C ALA A 21 -15.74 3.77 16.79
N VAL A 22 -14.94 4.66 17.40
CA VAL A 22 -14.46 4.50 18.79
C VAL A 22 -15.62 4.44 19.78
N LYS A 23 -16.61 5.33 19.66
CA LYS A 23 -17.80 5.32 20.54
C LYS A 23 -18.66 4.08 20.32
N ALA A 24 -18.76 3.57 19.11
CA ALA A 24 -19.46 2.32 18.83
C ALA A 24 -18.77 1.11 19.51
N LEU A 25 -17.44 1.03 19.44
CA LEU A 25 -16.67 0.02 20.18
C LEU A 25 -16.82 0.17 21.69
N LYS A 26 -16.97 1.39 22.19
CA LYS A 26 -17.25 1.61 23.61
C LYS A 26 -18.65 1.12 23.99
N ALA A 27 -19.65 1.46 23.20
CA ALA A 27 -21.05 1.08 23.45
C ALA A 27 -21.28 -0.43 23.43
N ASN A 28 -20.54 -1.18 22.61
CA ASN A 28 -20.65 -2.65 22.52
C ASN A 28 -19.69 -3.40 23.46
N GLY A 29 -18.90 -2.70 24.27
CA GLY A 29 -17.97 -3.27 25.25
C GLY A 29 -16.63 -3.76 24.69
N VAL A 30 -16.42 -3.73 23.36
CA VAL A 30 -15.16 -4.15 22.73
C VAL A 30 -14.01 -3.23 23.16
N TYR A 31 -14.24 -1.92 23.25
CA TYR A 31 -13.21 -0.97 23.71
C TYR A 31 -12.73 -1.30 25.12
N ASP A 32 -13.63 -1.70 26.02
CA ASP A 32 -13.29 -2.03 27.41
C ASP A 32 -12.46 -3.31 27.51
N ALA A 33 -12.63 -4.26 26.58
CA ALA A 33 -11.76 -5.43 26.48
C ALA A 33 -10.31 -5.04 26.16
N PHE A 34 -10.10 -4.05 25.28
CA PHE A 34 -8.78 -3.48 25.01
C PHE A 34 -8.18 -2.84 26.28
N VAL A 35 -8.91 -1.96 26.95
CA VAL A 35 -8.46 -1.34 28.22
C VAL A 35 -8.07 -2.41 29.25
N ALA A 36 -8.89 -3.45 29.39
CA ALA A 36 -8.65 -4.54 30.33
C ALA A 36 -7.41 -5.37 29.96
N GLN A 37 -7.19 -5.60 28.66
CA GLN A 37 -6.01 -6.33 28.16
C GLN A 37 -4.71 -5.59 28.47
N HIS A 38 -4.64 -4.29 28.16
CA HIS A 38 -3.45 -3.49 28.46
C HIS A 38 -3.17 -3.41 29.98
N ARG A 39 -4.22 -3.20 30.78
CA ARG A 39 -4.12 -3.25 32.25
C ARG A 39 -3.63 -4.61 32.75
N ALA A 40 -4.11 -5.71 32.16
CA ALA A 40 -3.69 -7.05 32.54
C ALA A 40 -2.22 -7.32 32.23
N ALA A 41 -1.68 -6.75 31.15
CA ALA A 41 -0.24 -6.85 30.83
C ALA A 41 0.63 -6.23 31.93
N PHE A 42 0.30 -5.02 32.40
CA PHE A 42 0.99 -4.41 33.55
C PHE A 42 0.91 -5.25 34.83
N LEU A 43 -0.25 -5.86 35.08
CA LEU A 43 -0.49 -6.68 36.26
C LEU A 43 0.15 -8.08 36.17
N ALA A 44 0.67 -8.49 35.01
CA ALA A 44 1.40 -9.75 34.83
C ALA A 44 2.82 -9.73 35.42
N GLY A 45 3.21 -8.64 36.10
CA GLY A 45 4.48 -8.52 36.83
C GLY A 45 4.78 -9.74 37.72
N PRO A 46 6.04 -10.27 37.69
CA PRO A 46 7.25 -9.68 37.12
C PRO A 46 7.42 -9.87 35.60
N ASN A 47 6.46 -10.50 34.90
CA ASN A 47 6.54 -10.84 33.48
C ASN A 47 5.62 -9.94 32.63
N ASP A 48 5.81 -8.62 32.68
CA ASP A 48 5.05 -7.69 31.83
C ASP A 48 5.38 -7.94 30.34
N PRO A 49 4.42 -8.44 29.53
CA PRO A 49 4.69 -8.78 28.14
C PRO A 49 4.69 -7.56 27.20
N ALA A 50 4.19 -6.41 27.67
CA ALA A 50 3.90 -5.24 26.86
C ALA A 50 4.85 -4.07 27.13
N HIS A 51 5.50 -4.02 28.29
CA HIS A 51 6.34 -2.91 28.71
C HIS A 51 7.66 -3.35 29.32
N GLY A 52 8.59 -2.41 29.43
CA GLY A 52 9.83 -2.59 30.15
C GLY A 52 10.73 -3.67 29.55
N GLY A 53 10.51 -4.12 28.33
CA GLY A 53 11.32 -5.13 27.66
C GLY A 53 11.18 -5.09 26.13
N PRO A 54 11.94 -5.93 25.41
CA PRO A 54 12.03 -5.92 23.95
C PRO A 54 10.68 -5.97 23.21
N ALA A 55 9.70 -6.71 23.73
CA ALA A 55 8.37 -6.81 23.13
C ALA A 55 7.56 -5.50 23.14
N PHE A 56 8.00 -4.43 23.82
CA PHE A 56 7.25 -3.17 23.90
C PHE A 56 6.72 -2.68 22.55
N LEU A 57 7.59 -2.60 21.54
CA LEU A 57 7.22 -2.12 20.21
C LEU A 57 6.34 -3.11 19.42
N PRO A 58 6.73 -4.39 19.23
CA PRO A 58 5.88 -5.34 18.50
C PRO A 58 4.54 -5.63 19.19
N TRP A 59 4.50 -5.65 20.52
CA TRP A 59 3.26 -5.86 21.27
C TRP A 59 2.27 -4.73 20.99
N HIS A 60 2.72 -3.47 21.09
CA HIS A 60 1.86 -2.32 20.79
C HIS A 60 1.48 -2.22 19.32
N ARG A 61 2.36 -2.60 18.39
CA ARG A 61 2.03 -2.71 16.95
C ARG A 61 0.89 -3.70 16.71
N GLU A 62 0.96 -4.88 17.30
CA GLU A 62 -0.12 -5.88 17.20
C GLU A 62 -1.41 -5.41 17.88
N TYR A 63 -1.28 -4.76 19.03
CA TYR A 63 -2.40 -4.18 19.77
C TYR A 63 -3.13 -3.09 18.97
N LEU A 64 -2.38 -2.18 18.33
CA LEU A 64 -2.89 -1.16 17.42
C LEU A 64 -3.58 -1.80 16.20
N ARG A 65 -2.96 -2.81 15.58
CA ARG A 65 -3.52 -3.51 14.42
C ARG A 65 -4.86 -4.15 14.75
N ARG A 66 -5.01 -4.78 15.92
CA ARG A 66 -6.28 -5.37 16.36
C ARG A 66 -7.34 -4.32 16.63
N PHE A 67 -6.95 -3.21 17.26
CA PHE A 67 -7.88 -2.10 17.50
C PHE A 67 -8.35 -1.45 16.19
N GLU A 68 -7.44 -1.23 15.25
CA GLU A 68 -7.76 -0.72 13.91
C GLU A 68 -8.72 -1.63 13.14
N ARG A 69 -8.51 -2.95 13.20
CA ARG A 69 -9.45 -3.93 12.60
C ARG A 69 -10.83 -3.87 13.24
N ALA A 70 -10.91 -3.74 14.56
CA ALA A 70 -12.20 -3.58 15.25
C ALA A 70 -12.90 -2.26 14.85
N LEU A 71 -12.15 -1.17 14.63
CA LEU A 71 -12.71 0.06 14.08
C LEU A 71 -13.23 -0.15 12.65
N GLN A 72 -12.49 -0.89 11.82
CA GLN A 72 -12.85 -1.19 10.44
C GLN A 72 -14.06 -2.11 10.30
N GLU A 73 -14.34 -2.93 11.31
CA GLU A 73 -15.60 -3.68 11.41
C GLU A 73 -16.82 -2.77 11.62
N ILE A 74 -16.62 -1.59 12.21
CA ILE A 74 -17.67 -0.55 12.33
C ILE A 74 -17.74 0.31 11.06
N ASP A 75 -16.59 0.77 10.58
CA ASP A 75 -16.45 1.59 9.36
C ASP A 75 -15.12 1.27 8.67
N ALA A 76 -15.21 0.57 7.53
CA ALA A 76 -14.04 0.11 6.77
C ALA A 76 -13.17 1.25 6.22
N SER A 77 -13.64 2.50 6.21
CA SER A 77 -12.85 3.66 5.80
C SER A 77 -11.91 4.17 6.91
N VAL A 78 -12.12 3.76 8.17
CA VAL A 78 -11.35 4.23 9.31
C VAL A 78 -9.98 3.57 9.35
N SER A 79 -8.93 4.39 9.50
CA SER A 79 -7.57 3.99 9.87
C SER A 79 -7.16 4.76 11.12
N LEU A 80 -6.23 4.21 11.90
CA LEU A 80 -5.73 4.87 13.10
C LEU A 80 -4.92 6.12 12.75
N PRO A 81 -5.30 7.31 13.23
CA PRO A 81 -4.43 8.46 13.12
C PRO A 81 -3.27 8.39 14.12
N TYR A 82 -2.18 9.08 13.81
CA TYR A 82 -1.11 9.32 14.78
C TYR A 82 -1.08 10.78 15.23
N TRP A 83 -0.66 11.01 16.48
CA TRP A 83 -0.42 12.33 17.03
C TRP A 83 1.06 12.64 17.01
N ASP A 84 1.48 13.49 16.06
CA ASP A 84 2.84 14.01 16.04
C ASP A 84 3.02 15.16 17.03
N TRP A 85 3.29 14.79 18.29
CA TRP A 85 3.54 15.72 19.38
C TRP A 85 4.88 16.47 19.28
N THR A 86 5.73 16.23 18.26
CA THR A 86 6.89 17.11 18.02
C THR A 86 6.45 18.45 17.42
N VAL A 87 5.34 18.42 16.66
CA VAL A 87 4.71 19.55 15.98
C VAL A 87 3.51 20.06 16.79
N ASP A 88 2.50 19.22 16.98
CA ASP A 88 1.25 19.55 17.67
C ASP A 88 1.41 19.40 19.20
N ARG A 89 2.22 20.30 19.77
CA ARG A 89 2.75 20.18 21.14
C ARG A 89 2.13 21.10 22.19
N THR A 90 1.05 21.81 21.84
CA THR A 90 0.40 22.78 22.72
C THR A 90 -0.99 22.30 23.15
N PRO A 91 -1.52 22.77 24.29
CA PRO A 91 -2.91 22.55 24.68
C PRO A 91 -3.94 23.03 23.63
N THR A 92 -3.55 23.99 22.77
CA THR A 92 -4.41 24.56 21.73
C THR A 92 -4.32 23.84 20.38
N ALA A 93 -3.57 22.73 20.29
CA ALA A 93 -3.43 21.97 19.05
C ALA A 93 -4.77 21.38 18.58
N SER A 94 -4.92 21.20 17.27
CA SER A 94 -6.20 20.80 16.64
C SER A 94 -6.71 19.42 17.06
N ILE A 95 -5.84 18.58 17.62
CA ILE A 95 -6.20 17.28 18.22
C ILE A 95 -7.17 17.44 19.39
N TRP A 96 -6.99 18.50 20.21
CA TRP A 96 -7.78 18.78 21.43
C TRP A 96 -9.09 19.50 21.16
N GLY A 97 -9.45 19.69 19.89
CA GLY A 97 -10.69 20.33 19.50
C GLY A 97 -11.94 19.57 19.97
N PRO A 98 -13.07 20.26 20.15
CA PRO A 98 -14.32 19.67 20.65
C PRO A 98 -14.96 18.66 19.69
N ASN A 99 -14.48 18.58 18.44
CA ASN A 99 -14.95 17.60 17.45
C ASN A 99 -14.01 16.39 17.33
N PHE A 100 -13.01 16.27 18.21
CA PHE A 100 -12.04 15.17 18.17
C PHE A 100 -11.69 14.64 19.56
N MET A 101 -10.53 14.93 20.15
CA MET A 101 -10.17 14.35 21.46
C MET A 101 -10.80 15.07 22.66
N GLY A 102 -11.31 16.29 22.51
CA GLY A 102 -11.70 17.14 23.64
C GLY A 102 -10.48 17.73 24.36
N ASP A 103 -10.70 18.75 25.18
CA ASP A 103 -9.63 19.57 25.77
C ASP A 103 -9.07 18.95 27.07
N ASN A 104 -8.27 19.74 27.79
CA ASN A 104 -7.71 19.45 29.10
C ASN A 104 -8.81 19.26 30.17
N GLY A 105 -8.41 18.65 31.29
CA GLY A 105 -9.24 18.56 32.47
C GLY A 105 -9.44 19.91 33.15
N THR A 106 -10.59 20.10 33.80
CA THR A 106 -10.93 21.33 34.52
C THR A 106 -11.09 21.10 36.02
N GLY A 107 -10.82 22.16 36.80
CA GLY A 107 -11.00 22.15 38.26
C GLY A 107 -10.09 21.17 39.00
N ALA A 108 -10.42 20.92 40.27
CA ALA A 108 -9.65 20.02 41.14
C ALA A 108 -9.77 18.54 40.73
N SER A 109 -10.87 18.16 40.07
CA SER A 109 -11.09 16.79 39.58
C SER A 109 -10.34 16.49 38.29
N GLN A 110 -9.80 17.51 37.60
CA GLN A 110 -9.13 17.35 36.31
C GLN A 110 -10.02 16.65 35.26
N GLN A 111 -11.35 16.78 35.40
CA GLN A 111 -12.32 16.12 34.54
C GLN A 111 -12.35 16.77 33.17
N VAL A 112 -12.31 15.95 32.12
CA VAL A 112 -12.55 16.40 30.75
C VAL A 112 -14.03 16.71 30.56
N THR A 113 -14.34 17.96 30.22
CA THR A 113 -15.73 18.46 30.10
C THR A 113 -16.12 18.83 28.67
N THR A 114 -15.21 18.71 27.71
CA THR A 114 -15.46 19.04 26.30
C THR A 114 -15.12 17.86 25.40
N GLY A 115 -15.68 17.87 24.19
CA GLY A 115 -15.44 16.82 23.21
C GLY A 115 -16.32 15.59 23.36
N PRO A 116 -16.22 14.64 22.41
CA PRO A 116 -17.08 13.47 22.34
C PRO A 116 -16.87 12.47 23.48
N PHE A 117 -15.72 12.54 24.16
CA PHE A 117 -15.33 11.63 25.23
C PHE A 117 -15.52 12.22 26.65
N ALA A 118 -16.15 13.40 26.76
CA ALA A 118 -16.53 13.97 28.04
C ALA A 118 -17.61 13.12 28.72
N PHE A 119 -17.53 12.93 30.03
CA PHE A 119 -18.48 12.12 30.79
C PHE A 119 -19.94 12.56 30.64
N LEU A 120 -20.16 13.88 30.49
CA LEU A 120 -21.49 14.47 30.38
C LEU A 120 -22.23 14.11 29.08
N THR A 121 -21.55 13.54 28.08
CA THR A 121 -22.22 13.00 26.88
C THR A 121 -23.06 11.76 27.22
N GLY A 122 -22.75 11.08 28.33
CA GLY A 122 -23.34 9.79 28.69
C GLY A 122 -22.79 8.60 27.89
N GLU A 123 -21.88 8.84 26.95
CA GLU A 123 -21.37 7.84 26.01
C GLU A 123 -19.93 7.39 26.34
N TRP A 124 -19.28 8.05 27.31
CA TRP A 124 -17.90 7.77 27.69
C TRP A 124 -17.72 7.63 29.22
N THR A 125 -18.29 6.56 29.77
CA THR A 125 -18.09 6.18 31.19
C THR A 125 -16.92 5.21 31.31
N LEU A 126 -15.97 5.49 32.19
CA LEU A 126 -14.85 4.58 32.47
C LEU A 126 -15.32 3.45 33.40
N THR A 127 -15.18 2.21 32.95
CA THR A 127 -15.68 0.99 33.61
C THR A 127 -14.55 0.04 34.00
N VAL A 128 -13.42 0.11 33.27
CA VAL A 128 -12.21 -0.67 33.53
C VAL A 128 -11.19 0.25 34.17
N LEU A 129 -11.06 0.17 35.50
CA LEU A 129 -10.22 1.06 36.31
C LEU A 129 -9.03 0.31 36.92
N ASP A 130 -8.02 1.06 37.37
CA ASP A 130 -6.89 0.50 38.10
C ASP A 130 -7.31 0.10 39.54
N PRO A 131 -6.58 -0.82 40.20
CA PRO A 131 -6.89 -1.21 41.56
C PRO A 131 -6.96 -0.03 42.53
N GLY A 132 -8.13 0.18 43.13
CA GLY A 132 -8.38 1.27 44.08
C GLY A 132 -8.86 2.59 43.47
N ASP A 133 -8.89 2.71 42.13
CA ASP A 133 -9.50 3.85 41.46
C ASP A 133 -11.01 3.68 41.31
N THR A 134 -11.75 4.75 41.59
CA THR A 134 -13.22 4.82 41.47
C THR A 134 -13.66 5.93 40.51
N THR A 135 -12.74 6.51 39.75
CA THR A 135 -12.99 7.65 38.85
C THR A 135 -13.66 7.17 37.56
N ALA A 136 -14.96 7.39 37.43
CA ALA A 136 -15.75 6.92 36.29
C ALA A 136 -15.70 7.82 35.04
N PHE A 137 -14.87 8.87 35.05
CA PHE A 137 -14.78 9.86 33.98
C PHE A 137 -13.34 10.10 33.55
N LEU A 138 -13.17 10.50 32.29
CA LEU A 138 -11.88 10.85 31.73
C LEU A 138 -11.26 12.05 32.45
N THR A 139 -9.99 11.93 32.82
CA THR A 139 -9.20 13.03 33.42
C THR A 139 -7.95 13.33 32.61
N ARG A 140 -7.56 14.61 32.55
CA ARG A 140 -6.34 15.10 31.87
C ARG A 140 -5.75 16.29 32.63
N ALA A 141 -4.43 16.44 32.59
CA ALA A 141 -3.72 17.56 33.19
C ALA A 141 -2.49 17.94 32.36
N PHE A 142 -2.73 18.60 31.23
CA PHE A 142 -1.70 18.93 30.25
C PHE A 142 -0.49 19.63 30.86
N GLY A 143 0.69 19.03 30.69
CA GLY A 143 1.98 19.57 31.10
C GLY A 143 2.25 19.56 32.61
N ALA A 144 1.33 19.03 33.44
CA ALA A 144 1.49 19.07 34.89
C ALA A 144 2.63 18.18 35.40
N MET A 145 2.91 17.06 34.70
CA MET A 145 3.93 16.08 35.09
C MET A 145 5.08 15.94 34.10
N GLY A 146 5.11 16.72 33.02
CA GLY A 146 6.17 16.56 32.02
C GLY A 146 6.02 17.51 30.83
N SER A 147 6.94 17.37 29.88
CA SER A 147 6.93 18.10 28.61
C SER A 147 6.97 17.11 27.45
N LEU A 148 6.26 17.42 26.36
CA LEU A 148 6.31 16.59 25.16
C LEU A 148 7.72 16.57 24.57
N PRO A 149 8.18 15.42 24.05
CA PRO A 149 9.49 15.33 23.44
C PRO A 149 9.62 16.26 22.22
N THR A 150 10.84 16.68 21.92
CA THR A 150 11.15 17.54 20.76
C THR A 150 11.57 16.69 19.57
N GLN A 151 11.54 17.27 18.36
CA GLN A 151 12.09 16.60 17.17
C GLN A 151 13.55 16.17 17.39
N GLN A 152 14.38 17.06 17.97
CA GLN A 152 15.76 16.73 18.30
C GLN A 152 15.90 15.51 19.22
N ALA A 153 14.98 15.34 20.20
CA ALA A 153 14.98 14.18 21.07
C ALA A 153 14.62 12.90 20.31
N VAL A 154 13.68 12.98 19.37
CA VAL A 154 13.29 11.89 18.46
C VAL A 154 14.46 11.50 17.55
N ASP A 155 15.12 12.47 16.91
CA ASP A 155 16.27 12.23 16.03
C ASP A 155 17.41 11.54 16.82
N THR A 156 17.66 12.02 18.04
CA THR A 156 18.63 11.39 18.94
C THR A 156 18.24 9.95 19.26
N ALA A 157 16.96 9.68 19.57
CA ALA A 157 16.50 8.33 19.84
C ALA A 157 16.67 7.41 18.63
N LYS A 158 16.32 7.88 17.42
CA LYS A 158 16.44 7.09 16.18
C LYS A 158 17.89 6.79 15.78
N SER A 159 18.85 7.59 16.25
CA SER A 159 20.29 7.30 16.05
C SER A 159 20.83 6.16 16.94
N VAL A 160 20.07 5.71 17.95
CA VAL A 160 20.52 4.65 18.86
C VAL A 160 20.43 3.30 18.17
N VAL A 161 21.51 2.53 18.27
CA VAL A 161 21.59 1.13 17.83
C VAL A 161 22.34 0.32 18.90
N PRO A 162 22.09 -0.98 19.05
CA PRO A 162 21.09 -1.81 18.34
C PRO A 162 19.64 -1.58 18.78
N TYR A 163 18.70 -2.39 18.24
CA TYR A 163 17.27 -2.36 18.59
C TYR A 163 17.03 -2.36 20.11
N ASP A 164 17.68 -3.28 20.83
CA ASP A 164 17.70 -3.31 22.29
C ASP A 164 19.03 -3.91 22.75
N SER A 165 19.36 -3.79 24.04
CA SER A 165 20.58 -4.31 24.63
C SER A 165 20.33 -5.05 25.95
N PRO A 166 21.26 -5.94 26.39
CA PRO A 166 21.18 -6.53 27.71
C PRO A 166 21.04 -5.48 28.81
N PRO A 167 20.30 -5.76 29.90
CA PRO A 167 19.71 -7.05 30.26
C PRO A 167 18.29 -7.30 29.68
N TRP A 168 17.92 -6.65 28.56
CA TRP A 168 16.64 -6.86 27.86
C TRP A 168 15.43 -6.56 28.73
N ASN A 169 15.54 -5.53 29.56
CA ASN A 169 14.47 -5.11 30.44
C ASN A 169 14.53 -3.60 30.69
N ALA A 170 13.82 -3.13 31.70
CA ALA A 170 13.75 -1.73 32.11
C ALA A 170 15.14 -1.13 32.45
N GLY A 171 16.10 -1.97 32.84
CA GLY A 171 17.48 -1.62 33.14
C GLY A 171 18.41 -1.53 31.94
N SER A 172 17.96 -1.82 30.70
CA SER A 172 18.77 -1.66 29.49
C SER A 172 19.24 -0.21 29.33
N ASN A 173 20.50 0.02 29.00
CA ASN A 173 21.01 1.40 28.93
C ASN A 173 20.41 2.13 27.72
N VAL A 174 19.70 3.24 27.98
CA VAL A 174 19.03 4.08 26.97
C VAL A 174 19.95 4.65 25.89
N ASN A 175 21.26 4.67 26.09
CA ASN A 175 22.21 5.10 25.05
C ASN A 175 22.67 3.95 24.14
N THR A 176 22.25 2.72 24.43
CA THR A 176 22.62 1.49 23.68
C THR A 176 21.42 0.60 23.36
N SER A 177 20.22 1.06 23.67
CA SER A 177 18.96 0.35 23.45
C SER A 177 17.98 1.35 22.84
N PHE A 178 17.72 1.20 21.54
CA PHE A 178 16.71 2.02 20.86
C PHE A 178 15.34 1.84 21.51
N ARG A 179 14.91 0.61 21.77
CA ARG A 179 13.64 0.28 22.43
C ARG A 179 13.51 1.00 23.75
N ASN A 180 14.48 0.88 24.67
CA ASN A 180 14.35 1.49 26.00
C ASN A 180 14.49 3.03 25.94
N ARG A 181 15.24 3.56 24.98
CA ARG A 181 15.30 5.02 24.73
C ARG A 181 13.96 5.55 24.25
N LEU A 182 13.36 4.89 23.26
CA LEU A 182 12.06 5.25 22.71
C LEU A 182 10.98 5.10 23.78
N GLU A 183 10.97 4.03 24.55
CA GLU A 183 10.02 3.81 25.64
C GLU A 183 10.15 4.87 26.75
N ARG A 184 11.35 5.05 27.32
CA ARG A 184 11.52 5.89 28.53
C ARG A 184 11.64 7.37 28.27
N VAL A 185 12.21 7.77 27.14
CA VAL A 185 12.60 9.16 26.90
C VAL A 185 11.71 9.83 25.85
N ILE A 186 10.95 9.04 25.08
CA ILE A 186 10.07 9.56 24.05
C ILE A 186 8.61 9.24 24.37
N HIS A 187 8.26 7.97 24.58
CA HIS A 187 6.90 7.52 24.90
C HIS A 187 6.43 7.99 26.28
N ASN A 188 7.17 7.69 27.37
CA ASN A 188 6.73 8.03 28.73
C ASN A 188 6.40 9.52 28.92
N PRO A 189 7.20 10.47 28.40
CA PRO A 189 6.83 11.89 28.46
C PRO A 189 5.52 12.26 27.77
N GLY A 190 5.08 11.51 26.75
CA GLY A 190 3.77 11.69 26.12
C GLY A 190 2.62 11.37 27.08
N HIS A 191 2.69 10.21 27.74
CA HIS A 191 1.77 9.83 28.82
C HIS A 191 1.78 10.86 29.96
N MET A 192 2.97 11.27 30.42
CA MET A 192 3.15 12.24 31.51
C MET A 192 2.64 13.63 31.16
N TRP A 193 2.78 14.06 29.91
CA TRP A 193 2.27 15.36 29.48
C TRP A 193 0.74 15.37 29.45
N VAL A 194 0.08 14.31 28.96
CA VAL A 194 -1.40 14.26 28.98
C VAL A 194 -1.92 14.19 30.42
N GLY A 195 -1.27 13.39 31.27
CA GLY A 195 -1.65 13.22 32.67
C GLY A 195 -3.00 12.51 32.85
N GLY A 196 -3.54 12.56 34.07
CA GLY A 196 -4.84 11.95 34.39
C GLY A 196 -4.93 10.49 33.99
N SER A 197 -5.98 10.14 33.23
CA SER A 197 -6.24 8.76 32.78
C SER A 197 -5.09 8.19 31.95
N MET A 198 -4.33 9.00 31.20
CA MET A 198 -3.18 8.52 30.43
C MET A 198 -2.02 8.03 31.31
N MET A 199 -2.01 8.25 32.62
CA MET A 199 -0.95 7.75 33.51
C MET A 199 -1.26 6.39 34.14
N ALA A 200 -2.48 5.90 33.99
CA ALA A 200 -2.93 4.65 34.56
C ALA A 200 -2.44 3.43 33.74
N MET A 201 -2.43 2.25 34.35
CA MET A 201 -2.31 0.98 33.63
C MET A 201 -3.48 0.80 32.65
N SER A 202 -4.65 1.33 33.01
CA SER A 202 -5.83 1.48 32.16
C SER A 202 -5.81 2.74 31.28
N SER A 203 -4.61 3.25 30.93
CA SER A 203 -4.46 4.44 30.06
C SER A 203 -5.21 4.42 28.72
N PRO A 204 -5.50 3.26 28.09
CA PRO A 204 -6.38 3.24 26.94
C PRO A 204 -7.80 3.77 27.19
N ASN A 205 -8.21 4.02 28.44
CA ASN A 205 -9.45 4.75 28.75
C ASN A 205 -9.50 6.15 28.09
N ASP A 206 -8.35 6.76 27.81
CA ASP A 206 -8.26 7.96 26.98
C ASP A 206 -8.02 7.58 25.50
N PRO A 207 -8.91 7.94 24.57
CA PRO A 207 -8.70 7.64 23.15
C PRO A 207 -7.42 8.21 22.55
N VAL A 208 -6.80 9.23 23.15
CA VAL A 208 -5.51 9.74 22.68
C VAL A 208 -4.36 8.73 22.88
N PHE A 209 -4.55 7.71 23.73
CA PHE A 209 -3.64 6.56 23.85
C PHE A 209 -3.30 5.97 22.48
N TRP A 210 -4.33 5.72 21.67
CA TRP A 210 -4.18 5.09 20.37
C TRP A 210 -3.38 5.97 19.41
N LEU A 211 -3.62 7.27 19.42
CA LEU A 211 -2.90 8.23 18.57
C LEU A 211 -1.45 8.40 19.02
N HIS A 212 -1.20 8.39 20.34
CA HIS A 212 0.14 8.44 20.90
C HIS A 212 0.95 7.21 20.50
N HIS A 213 0.41 6.01 20.74
CA HIS A 213 1.06 4.75 20.39
C HIS A 213 1.20 4.55 18.88
N CYS A 214 0.24 5.03 18.08
CA CYS A 214 0.36 5.04 16.63
C CYS A 214 1.56 5.90 16.16
N ASN A 215 1.88 7.00 16.86
CA ASN A 215 3.10 7.78 16.58
C ASN A 215 4.37 7.05 17.05
N ILE A 216 4.33 6.32 18.18
CA ILE A 216 5.48 5.50 18.62
C ILE A 216 5.77 4.39 17.60
N ASP A 217 4.74 3.73 17.09
CA ASP A 217 4.84 2.72 16.05
C ASP A 217 5.40 3.29 14.74
N ARG A 218 4.98 4.51 14.37
CA ARG A 218 5.52 5.27 13.23
C ARG A 218 7.02 5.55 13.38
N LEU A 219 7.45 6.01 14.54
CA LEU A 219 8.86 6.25 14.83
C LEU A 219 9.71 4.96 14.78
N TRP A 220 9.12 3.83 15.16
CA TRP A 220 9.78 2.53 14.98
C TRP A 220 9.89 2.16 13.50
N ALA A 221 8.84 2.33 12.70
CA ALA A 221 8.89 2.11 11.25
C ALA A 221 9.97 2.99 10.58
N GLU A 222 10.05 4.28 10.93
CA GLU A 222 11.12 5.16 10.45
C GLU A 222 12.52 4.66 10.86
N TRP A 223 12.70 4.23 12.11
CA TRP A 223 13.97 3.67 12.57
C TRP A 223 14.37 2.42 11.78
N GLN A 224 13.41 1.54 11.45
CA GLN A 224 13.66 0.34 10.65
C GLN A 224 14.13 0.69 9.23
N THR A 225 13.58 1.76 8.64
CA THR A 225 14.01 2.29 7.34
C THR A 225 15.40 2.91 7.39
N GLU A 226 15.71 3.69 8.43
CA GLU A 226 17.01 4.36 8.60
C GLU A 226 18.14 3.40 9.02
N ASN A 227 17.80 2.24 9.57
CA ASN A 227 18.75 1.26 10.09
C ASN A 227 18.59 -0.11 9.42
N PRO A 228 18.74 -0.21 8.08
CA PRO A 228 18.57 -1.46 7.36
C PRO A 228 19.54 -2.52 7.88
N GLY A 229 19.02 -3.73 8.15
CA GLY A 229 19.81 -4.84 8.69
C GLY A 229 19.99 -4.83 10.22
N ARG A 230 19.53 -3.80 10.94
CA ARG A 230 19.42 -3.84 12.40
C ARG A 230 18.17 -4.60 12.81
N MET A 231 18.32 -5.91 12.96
CA MET A 231 17.21 -6.79 13.35
C MET A 231 16.79 -6.59 14.80
N TYR A 232 15.56 -6.98 15.09
CA TYR A 232 15.05 -7.10 16.45
C TYR A 232 15.96 -7.99 17.30
N LEU A 233 16.16 -7.57 18.54
CA LEU A 233 16.89 -8.30 19.57
C LEU A 233 16.03 -8.33 20.84
N PRO A 234 16.09 -9.41 21.62
CA PRO A 234 16.99 -10.56 21.50
C PRO A 234 16.42 -11.71 20.64
N PRO A 235 17.26 -12.64 20.17
CA PRO A 235 16.79 -13.93 19.67
C PRO A 235 16.03 -14.70 20.76
N SER A 236 15.07 -15.54 20.34
CA SER A 236 14.39 -16.47 21.25
C SER A 236 15.36 -17.41 21.97
N GLY A 237 15.04 -17.75 23.22
CA GLY A 237 15.89 -18.60 24.07
C GLY A 237 17.09 -17.88 24.69
N THR A 238 17.21 -16.56 24.54
CA THR A 238 18.26 -15.79 25.21
C THR A 238 18.12 -15.92 26.75
N PRO A 239 19.17 -16.36 27.47
CA PRO A 239 19.09 -16.58 28.91
C PRO A 239 18.70 -15.31 29.69
N GLY A 240 17.76 -15.45 30.63
CA GLY A 240 17.31 -14.36 31.48
C GLY A 240 16.32 -13.38 30.82
N VAL A 241 15.90 -13.65 29.58
CA VAL A 241 14.82 -12.92 28.90
C VAL A 241 13.49 -13.59 29.23
N VAL A 242 12.50 -12.81 29.63
CA VAL A 242 11.14 -13.29 29.92
C VAL A 242 10.48 -13.76 28.63
N ALA A 243 9.70 -14.84 28.70
CA ALA A 243 8.95 -15.37 27.56
C ALA A 243 8.05 -14.28 26.94
N GLY A 244 8.00 -14.23 25.61
CA GLY A 244 7.27 -13.23 24.84
C GLY A 244 8.13 -12.06 24.34
N HIS A 245 9.36 -11.94 24.84
CA HIS A 245 10.33 -10.91 24.39
C HIS A 245 11.37 -11.43 23.40
N GLY A 246 11.49 -12.74 23.19
CA GLY A 246 12.34 -13.29 22.13
C GLY A 246 11.72 -13.08 20.74
N LEU A 247 12.56 -12.94 19.72
CA LEU A 247 12.15 -12.69 18.33
C LEU A 247 11.01 -13.60 17.81
N ASP A 248 11.03 -14.86 18.17
CA ASP A 248 10.07 -15.90 17.76
C ASP A 248 9.16 -16.35 18.92
N ASP A 249 9.19 -15.66 20.06
CA ASP A 249 8.34 -15.99 21.18
C ASP A 249 6.91 -15.51 20.91
N PRO A 250 5.88 -16.35 21.13
CA PRO A 250 4.49 -15.92 21.16
C PRO A 250 4.28 -14.79 22.19
N MET A 251 3.67 -13.68 21.78
CA MET A 251 3.42 -12.54 22.66
C MET A 251 2.09 -12.72 23.43
N PRO A 252 2.10 -12.80 24.78
CA PRO A 252 0.87 -12.83 25.56
C PRO A 252 0.07 -11.52 25.43
N PRO A 253 -1.28 -11.56 25.48
CA PRO A 253 -2.12 -12.72 25.79
C PRO A 253 -2.52 -13.54 24.56
N TRP A 254 -1.88 -13.31 23.41
CA TRP A 254 -2.21 -13.97 22.14
C TRP A 254 -1.45 -15.28 21.94
N ASP A 255 -0.65 -15.68 22.92
CA ASP A 255 0.22 -16.86 22.90
C ASP A 255 -0.54 -18.19 22.80
N GLY A 256 -1.83 -18.20 23.13
CA GLY A 256 -2.73 -19.34 22.95
C GLY A 256 -3.46 -19.40 21.61
N GLU A 257 -3.27 -18.45 20.71
CA GLU A 257 -3.93 -18.43 19.40
C GLU A 257 -3.38 -19.52 18.46
N PRO A 258 -4.16 -19.99 17.46
CA PRO A 258 -3.68 -21.00 16.49
C PRO A 258 -2.41 -20.57 15.73
N THR A 259 -2.29 -19.27 15.47
CA THR A 259 -1.12 -18.62 14.86
C THR A 259 -0.77 -17.41 15.71
N PRO A 260 -0.06 -17.60 16.83
CA PRO A 260 0.18 -16.52 17.78
C PRO A 260 1.13 -15.48 17.16
N PRO A 261 0.86 -14.18 17.34
CA PRO A 261 1.77 -13.14 16.89
C PRO A 261 3.08 -13.22 17.69
N THR A 262 4.20 -13.06 16.98
CA THR A 262 5.54 -12.96 17.57
C THR A 262 6.15 -11.62 17.18
N PRO A 263 7.24 -11.16 17.82
CA PRO A 263 7.95 -9.99 17.33
C PRO A 263 8.30 -10.08 15.86
N ARG A 264 8.75 -11.26 15.37
CA ARG A 264 9.04 -11.50 13.95
C ARG A 264 7.84 -11.23 13.04
N SER A 265 6.65 -11.70 13.42
CA SER A 265 5.47 -11.63 12.54
C SER A 265 4.97 -10.20 12.31
N VAL A 266 5.40 -9.24 13.15
CA VAL A 266 4.98 -7.83 13.06
C VAL A 266 6.12 -6.86 12.70
N LEU A 267 7.31 -7.35 12.38
CA LEU A 267 8.44 -6.47 12.03
C LEU A 267 8.16 -5.64 10.77
N ASN A 268 7.54 -6.23 9.75
CA ASN A 268 7.18 -5.53 8.54
C ASN A 268 5.73 -5.04 8.64
N HIS A 269 5.53 -3.76 8.92
CA HIS A 269 4.19 -3.19 9.04
C HIS A 269 3.42 -3.18 7.73
N HIS A 270 4.09 -3.09 6.57
CA HIS A 270 3.42 -3.21 5.27
C HIS A 270 2.81 -4.59 5.05
N ALA A 271 3.43 -5.66 5.59
CA ALA A 271 2.87 -7.01 5.57
C ALA A 271 1.65 -7.18 6.51
N LEU A 272 1.37 -6.17 7.35
CA LEU A 272 0.18 -6.09 8.20
C LEU A 272 -0.93 -5.24 7.57
N ASP A 273 -0.81 -4.90 6.28
CA ASP A 273 -1.76 -4.14 5.48
C ASP A 273 -1.95 -2.66 5.90
N TYR A 274 -0.91 -1.99 6.40
CA TYR A 274 -0.95 -0.53 6.61
C TYR A 274 0.37 0.18 6.27
N SER A 275 0.26 1.49 6.05
CA SER A 275 1.38 2.43 5.90
C SER A 275 1.08 3.74 6.62
N TYR A 276 2.10 4.56 6.85
CA TYR A 276 1.96 5.95 7.30
C TYR A 276 1.95 6.93 6.12
N ASP A 277 1.18 8.01 6.24
CA ASP A 277 1.07 9.06 5.21
C ASP A 277 2.38 9.81 4.92
N ASN A 278 3.31 9.78 5.86
CA ASN A 278 4.59 10.44 5.80
C ASN A 278 5.77 9.47 5.70
N GLU A 279 5.49 8.17 5.54
CA GLU A 279 6.51 7.29 5.01
C GLU A 279 7.00 7.93 3.72
N PRO A 280 8.32 7.97 3.48
CA PRO A 280 8.78 8.24 2.14
C PRO A 280 8.03 7.23 1.29
N THR A 281 7.17 7.72 0.39
CA THR A 281 6.78 6.89 -0.75
C THR A 281 8.13 6.42 -1.24
N THR A 282 8.39 5.12 -1.18
CA THR A 282 9.36 4.56 -2.08
C THR A 282 8.73 4.83 -3.43
N THR A 283 8.87 6.06 -3.93
CA THR A 283 9.11 6.33 -5.33
C THR A 283 10.37 5.50 -5.51
N PRO A 284 10.25 4.26 -6.00
CA PRO A 284 11.41 3.42 -6.22
C PRO A 284 12.33 4.30 -7.06
N GLU A 285 13.56 4.48 -6.61
CA GLU A 285 14.53 5.31 -7.33
C GLU A 285 14.47 4.89 -8.79
N SER A 286 13.98 5.79 -9.65
CA SER A 286 13.64 5.37 -11.00
C SER A 286 14.94 5.14 -11.76
N VAL A 287 15.15 3.91 -12.22
CA VAL A 287 16.35 3.58 -12.97
C VAL A 287 16.15 4.02 -14.41
N ALA A 288 16.98 4.98 -14.86
CA ALA A 288 16.92 5.47 -16.23
C ALA A 288 17.40 4.39 -17.22
N LEU A 289 16.54 4.03 -18.16
CA LEU A 289 16.84 3.20 -19.32
C LEU A 289 17.20 4.09 -20.50
N THR A 290 18.22 3.67 -21.25
CA THR A 290 18.59 4.31 -22.52
C THR A 290 18.02 3.49 -23.67
N ILE A 291 17.26 4.12 -24.57
CA ILE A 291 16.69 3.48 -25.74
C ILE A 291 17.81 2.87 -26.61
N GLY A 292 17.74 1.57 -26.88
CA GLY A 292 18.71 0.82 -27.68
C GLY A 292 19.96 0.36 -26.91
N ALA A 293 20.05 0.61 -25.60
CA ALA A 293 21.12 0.08 -24.77
C ALA A 293 20.87 -1.40 -24.38
N PRO A 294 21.91 -2.14 -23.96
CA PRO A 294 21.75 -3.49 -23.43
C PRO A 294 20.78 -3.54 -22.23
N PRO A 295 20.13 -4.70 -21.98
CA PRO A 295 19.23 -4.86 -20.84
C PRO A 295 19.89 -4.55 -19.50
N VAL A 296 19.18 -3.82 -18.64
CA VAL A 296 19.58 -3.51 -17.27
C VAL A 296 19.11 -4.64 -16.37
N SER A 297 20.04 -5.25 -15.62
CA SER A 297 19.70 -6.29 -14.63
C SER A 297 19.08 -5.67 -13.38
N ALA A 298 18.05 -6.33 -12.85
CA ALA A 298 17.31 -5.91 -11.66
C ALA A 298 16.74 -7.14 -10.92
N SER A 299 16.07 -6.90 -9.79
CA SER A 299 15.41 -7.95 -9.03
C SER A 299 14.27 -7.37 -8.20
N ILE A 300 13.12 -8.06 -8.21
CA ILE A 300 12.12 -7.90 -7.16
C ILE A 300 12.73 -8.52 -5.89
N GLY A 301 13.33 -7.69 -5.05
CA GLY A 301 14.10 -8.10 -3.86
C GLY A 301 13.21 -8.36 -2.65
N ARG A 302 11.99 -7.82 -2.62
CA ARG A 302 10.98 -8.04 -1.56
C ARG A 302 9.61 -8.37 -2.15
N ALA A 303 8.87 -9.26 -1.49
CA ALA A 303 7.51 -9.56 -1.87
C ALA A 303 6.63 -8.29 -1.81
N GLY A 304 5.87 -8.03 -2.88
CA GLY A 304 5.05 -6.84 -3.03
C GLY A 304 5.80 -5.55 -3.41
N GLU A 305 7.13 -5.64 -3.64
CA GLU A 305 7.91 -4.53 -4.20
C GLU A 305 7.49 -4.23 -5.65
N VAL A 306 7.64 -2.96 -6.02
CA VAL A 306 7.49 -2.47 -7.39
C VAL A 306 8.77 -1.74 -7.76
N ASP A 307 9.40 -2.14 -8.84
CA ASP A 307 10.54 -1.44 -9.42
C ASP A 307 10.04 -0.40 -10.44
N ILE A 308 10.64 0.79 -10.46
CA ILE A 308 10.32 1.84 -11.44
C ILE A 308 11.52 2.13 -12.33
N PHE A 309 11.26 2.22 -13.63
CA PHE A 309 12.22 2.64 -14.64
C PHE A 309 11.70 3.85 -15.39
N THR A 310 12.61 4.68 -15.91
CA THR A 310 12.26 5.83 -16.76
C THR A 310 12.99 5.76 -18.08
N PHE A 311 12.40 6.30 -19.16
CA PHE A 311 13.12 6.52 -20.41
C PHE A 311 12.55 7.74 -21.15
N GLU A 312 13.41 8.43 -21.89
CA GLU A 312 13.03 9.61 -22.67
C GLU A 312 12.86 9.24 -24.14
N VAL A 313 11.67 9.53 -24.67
CA VAL A 313 11.39 9.46 -26.11
C VAL A 313 11.64 10.83 -26.71
N SER A 314 12.68 10.96 -27.53
CA SER A 314 13.04 12.24 -28.18
C SER A 314 12.29 12.48 -29.50
N ALA A 315 11.81 11.43 -30.15
CA ALA A 315 11.03 11.49 -31.37
C ALA A 315 9.90 10.47 -31.33
N ALA A 316 8.72 10.87 -31.80
CA ALA A 316 7.57 9.99 -31.82
C ALA A 316 7.84 8.74 -32.68
N GLY A 317 7.45 7.57 -32.21
CA GLY A 317 7.67 6.32 -32.92
C GLY A 317 7.37 5.08 -32.08
N ASN A 318 7.56 3.92 -32.70
CA ASN A 318 7.31 2.64 -32.03
C ASN A 318 8.46 2.28 -31.08
N HIS A 319 8.11 2.00 -29.84
CA HIS A 319 9.04 1.58 -28.80
C HIS A 319 8.61 0.25 -28.23
N VAL A 320 9.58 -0.64 -28.02
CA VAL A 320 9.39 -1.95 -27.40
C VAL A 320 10.09 -1.92 -26.04
N ILE A 321 9.31 -2.13 -24.99
CA ILE A 321 9.78 -2.35 -23.62
C ILE A 321 9.62 -3.84 -23.33
N GLU A 322 10.72 -4.50 -22.99
CA GLU A 322 10.73 -5.96 -22.83
C GLU A 322 11.57 -6.38 -21.64
N THR A 323 11.05 -7.35 -20.87
CA THR A 323 11.78 -8.01 -19.79
C THR A 323 12.42 -9.31 -20.28
N GLN A 324 13.47 -9.75 -19.59
CA GLN A 324 14.16 -11.01 -19.88
C GLN A 324 14.55 -11.69 -18.57
N GLY A 325 14.42 -13.01 -18.53
CA GLY A 325 14.73 -13.82 -17.35
C GLY A 325 13.72 -14.94 -17.16
N THR A 326 13.74 -15.52 -15.95
CA THR A 326 12.84 -16.60 -15.53
C THR A 326 11.77 -16.13 -14.53
N THR A 327 11.83 -14.86 -14.10
CA THR A 327 10.89 -14.32 -13.11
C THR A 327 9.67 -13.78 -13.84
N ASP A 328 8.49 -14.26 -13.41
CA ASP A 328 7.19 -13.83 -13.92
C ASP A 328 6.86 -12.45 -13.35
N VAL A 329 6.99 -11.43 -14.20
CA VAL A 329 6.77 -10.03 -13.86
C VAL A 329 5.60 -9.46 -14.65
N VAL A 330 4.93 -8.47 -14.07
CA VAL A 330 3.90 -7.69 -14.75
C VAL A 330 4.38 -6.27 -14.92
N MET A 331 4.30 -5.78 -16.15
CA MET A 331 4.79 -4.47 -16.59
C MET A 331 3.61 -3.52 -16.82
N GLY A 332 3.62 -2.37 -16.14
CA GLY A 332 2.74 -1.23 -16.45
C GLY A 332 3.53 -0.07 -17.06
N LEU A 333 3.01 0.54 -18.12
CA LEU A 333 3.59 1.72 -18.77
C LEU A 333 2.75 2.97 -18.48
N TYR A 334 3.41 4.07 -18.16
CA TYR A 334 2.81 5.35 -17.77
C TYR A 334 3.50 6.54 -18.46
N GLY A 335 2.79 7.65 -18.60
CA GLY A 335 3.27 8.91 -19.20
C GLY A 335 2.42 9.40 -20.38
N PRO A 336 2.97 10.30 -21.23
CA PRO A 336 4.25 10.99 -21.05
C PRO A 336 4.21 12.03 -19.91
N ASP A 337 5.38 12.30 -19.31
CA ASP A 337 5.68 13.36 -18.34
C ASP A 337 4.88 13.38 -17.03
N ASP A 338 4.00 12.40 -16.83
CA ASP A 338 3.24 12.16 -15.60
C ASP A 338 3.31 10.67 -15.24
N SER A 339 3.88 10.36 -14.07
CA SER A 339 4.06 8.98 -13.61
C SER A 339 2.76 8.28 -13.23
N GLU A 340 1.65 9.02 -13.07
CA GLU A 340 0.34 8.49 -12.69
C GLU A 340 -0.61 8.26 -13.88
N VAL A 341 -0.26 8.74 -15.08
CA VAL A 341 -1.07 8.54 -16.29
C VAL A 341 -0.80 7.16 -16.87
N PHE A 342 -1.68 6.21 -16.60
CA PHE A 342 -1.59 4.84 -17.13
C PHE A 342 -1.84 4.75 -18.64
N ILE A 343 -0.97 4.03 -19.35
CA ILE A 343 -1.10 3.77 -20.79
C ILE A 343 -1.57 2.33 -21.06
N THR A 344 -0.84 1.34 -20.54
CA THR A 344 -1.11 -0.09 -20.79
C THR A 344 -0.34 -0.96 -19.80
N GLU A 345 -0.73 -2.22 -19.69
CA GLU A 345 -0.06 -3.27 -18.90
C GLU A 345 0.12 -4.53 -19.78
N ASP A 346 1.13 -5.35 -19.46
CA ASP A 346 1.39 -6.66 -20.04
C ASP A 346 2.13 -7.55 -19.03
N ASP A 347 1.91 -8.87 -19.07
CA ASP A 347 2.58 -9.86 -18.21
C ASP A 347 3.36 -10.93 -18.98
N ASP A 348 2.88 -11.44 -20.11
CA ASP A 348 3.47 -12.61 -20.77
C ASP A 348 3.64 -12.53 -22.31
N SER A 349 3.55 -11.34 -22.92
CA SER A 349 3.65 -11.21 -24.40
C SER A 349 5.08 -11.31 -24.95
N GLY A 350 6.10 -11.50 -24.10
CA GLY A 350 7.50 -11.69 -24.47
C GLY A 350 7.93 -13.15 -24.56
N THR A 351 9.24 -13.41 -24.57
CA THR A 351 9.74 -14.80 -24.60
C THR A 351 9.54 -15.46 -23.23
N GLY A 352 8.77 -16.56 -23.14
CA GLY A 352 8.53 -17.27 -21.89
C GLY A 352 7.44 -16.58 -21.05
N GLN A 353 7.75 -16.23 -19.79
CA GLN A 353 6.86 -15.50 -18.87
C GLN A 353 7.27 -14.02 -18.76
N ASN A 354 7.95 -13.49 -19.77
CA ASN A 354 8.44 -12.12 -19.73
C ASN A 354 7.40 -11.20 -20.36
N SER A 355 7.18 -10.03 -19.75
CA SER A 355 6.31 -9.00 -20.33
C SER A 355 6.99 -8.26 -21.48
N ARG A 356 6.18 -7.88 -22.48
CA ARG A 356 6.60 -7.13 -23.66
C ARG A 356 5.52 -6.15 -24.12
N ILE A 357 5.77 -4.86 -23.94
CA ILE A 357 4.90 -3.77 -24.41
C ILE A 357 5.50 -3.16 -25.69
N ALA A 358 4.73 -3.15 -26.78
CA ALA A 358 5.06 -2.41 -28.01
C ALA A 358 4.04 -1.29 -28.26
N ARG A 359 4.47 -0.02 -28.28
CA ARG A 359 3.58 1.14 -28.42
C ARG A 359 4.22 2.25 -29.26
N ASP A 360 3.37 2.96 -30.00
CA ASP A 360 3.74 4.25 -30.60
C ASP A 360 3.65 5.32 -29.52
N LEU A 361 4.81 5.85 -29.14
CA LEU A 361 4.96 6.83 -28.08
C LEU A 361 5.29 8.18 -28.70
N SER A 362 4.64 9.26 -28.23
CA SER A 362 5.04 10.62 -28.55
C SER A 362 6.30 11.01 -27.79
N ALA A 363 6.95 12.11 -28.20
CA ALA A 363 8.06 12.65 -27.42
C ALA A 363 7.63 12.97 -25.98
N GLY A 364 8.51 12.71 -25.01
CA GLY A 364 8.26 12.87 -23.58
C GLY A 364 8.94 11.80 -22.74
N THR A 365 8.80 11.92 -21.42
CA THR A 365 9.35 10.98 -20.44
C THR A 365 8.32 9.92 -20.08
N TYR A 366 8.70 8.66 -20.13
CA TYR A 366 7.81 7.54 -19.77
C TYR A 366 8.32 6.79 -18.55
N TYR A 367 7.39 6.16 -17.84
CA TYR A 367 7.65 5.44 -16.60
C TYR A 367 7.16 4.00 -16.75
N VAL A 368 7.98 3.05 -16.35
CA VAL A 368 7.65 1.62 -16.35
C VAL A 368 7.62 1.15 -14.91
N ARG A 369 6.52 0.52 -14.49
CA ARG A 369 6.38 -0.13 -13.18
C ARG A 369 6.43 -1.63 -13.37
N LEU A 370 7.31 -2.31 -12.67
CA LEU A 370 7.42 -3.77 -12.69
C LEU A 370 7.15 -4.33 -11.30
N ARG A 371 6.26 -5.32 -11.24
CA ARG A 371 5.97 -6.10 -10.03
C ARG A 371 6.07 -7.57 -10.35
N HIS A 372 6.32 -8.40 -9.34
CA HIS A 372 6.14 -9.84 -9.52
C HIS A 372 4.65 -10.15 -9.77
N TYR A 373 4.34 -11.14 -10.61
CA TYR A 373 2.97 -11.60 -10.86
C TYR A 373 2.27 -12.06 -9.57
N SER A 374 2.90 -12.97 -8.82
CA SER A 374 2.57 -13.27 -7.42
C SER A 374 3.05 -12.18 -6.44
N SER A 375 2.14 -11.67 -5.60
CA SER A 375 2.44 -10.69 -4.55
C SER A 375 3.34 -11.21 -3.42
N SER A 376 3.60 -12.51 -3.37
CA SER A 376 4.38 -13.17 -2.31
C SER A 376 5.78 -13.62 -2.76
N SER A 377 6.09 -13.45 -4.04
CA SER A 377 7.31 -13.97 -4.65
C SER A 377 8.34 -12.87 -4.94
N THR A 378 9.58 -13.29 -5.13
CA THR A 378 10.74 -12.45 -5.47
C THR A 378 11.50 -13.10 -6.63
N GLY A 379 12.35 -12.35 -7.32
CA GLY A 379 13.13 -12.92 -8.42
C GLY A 379 13.94 -11.91 -9.22
N ASN A 380 14.94 -12.42 -9.95
CA ASN A 380 15.82 -11.62 -10.80
C ASN A 380 15.28 -11.52 -12.22
N TYR A 381 15.45 -10.37 -12.85
CA TYR A 381 15.08 -10.15 -14.25
C TYR A 381 16.02 -9.10 -14.87
N SER A 382 15.84 -8.81 -16.14
CA SER A 382 16.42 -7.63 -16.77
C SER A 382 15.39 -6.95 -17.68
N ILE A 383 15.55 -5.66 -17.93
CA ILE A 383 14.63 -4.86 -18.75
C ILE A 383 15.41 -4.06 -19.78
N SER A 384 14.84 -3.91 -20.98
CA SER A 384 15.37 -3.04 -22.02
C SER A 384 14.27 -2.25 -22.71
N VAL A 385 14.63 -1.09 -23.26
CA VAL A 385 13.81 -0.34 -24.21
C VAL A 385 14.55 -0.29 -25.53
N SER A 386 13.87 -0.62 -26.61
CA SER A 386 14.40 -0.45 -27.97
C SER A 386 13.44 0.40 -28.81
N ALA A 387 14.03 1.26 -29.64
CA ALA A 387 13.29 1.80 -30.77
C ALA A 387 13.21 0.65 -31.79
N SER A 388 12.00 0.18 -32.08
CA SER A 388 11.86 -0.66 -33.26
C SER A 388 12.11 0.23 -34.47
N ALA A 389 12.90 -0.24 -35.44
CA ALA A 389 12.77 0.30 -36.80
C ALA A 389 11.28 0.29 -37.11
N GLY A 390 10.74 1.45 -37.51
CA GLY A 390 9.30 1.72 -37.51
C GLY A 390 8.50 0.50 -37.96
N GLN A 391 7.46 0.15 -37.20
CA GLN A 391 6.46 -0.79 -37.68
C GLN A 391 6.10 -0.35 -39.12
N PRO A 392 6.12 -1.27 -40.10
CA PRO A 392 5.63 -0.94 -41.43
C PRO A 392 4.27 -0.28 -41.24
N ALA A 393 4.05 0.86 -41.91
CA ALA A 393 2.82 1.62 -41.78
C ALA A 393 1.63 0.64 -41.76
N VAL A 394 0.81 0.69 -40.69
CA VAL A 394 -0.38 -0.16 -40.52
C VAL A 394 -1.10 -0.19 -41.87
N PRO A 395 -1.12 -1.32 -42.59
CA PRO A 395 -1.55 -1.28 -43.98
C PRO A 395 -3.00 -0.83 -44.08
N THR A 396 -3.25 0.12 -44.97
CA THR A 396 -4.61 0.62 -45.21
C THR A 396 -5.34 -0.31 -46.17
N ILE A 397 -6.46 -0.88 -45.73
CA ILE A 397 -7.38 -1.61 -46.58
C ILE A 397 -8.31 -0.61 -47.28
N ALA A 398 -8.34 -0.64 -48.60
CA ALA A 398 -9.29 0.14 -49.38
C ALA A 398 -10.70 -0.46 -49.24
N VAL A 399 -11.66 0.36 -48.81
CA VAL A 399 -13.08 -0.03 -48.78
C VAL A 399 -13.55 -0.34 -50.20
N ASN A 400 -14.19 -1.51 -50.38
CA ASN A 400 -14.56 -2.08 -51.69
C ASN A 400 -13.38 -2.34 -52.63
N GLY A 401 -12.16 -2.41 -52.09
CA GLY A 401 -10.95 -2.76 -52.81
C GLY A 401 -10.71 -4.28 -52.92
N PRO A 402 -9.59 -4.69 -53.54
CA PRO A 402 -9.17 -6.08 -53.54
C PRO A 402 -8.81 -6.56 -52.13
N ALA A 403 -8.84 -7.88 -51.92
CA ALA A 403 -8.41 -8.47 -50.66
C ALA A 403 -6.92 -8.22 -50.40
N VAL A 404 -6.57 -7.94 -49.15
CA VAL A 404 -5.19 -7.76 -48.70
C VAL A 404 -4.71 -9.07 -48.09
N ALA A 405 -3.58 -9.60 -48.57
CA ALA A 405 -2.97 -10.80 -48.04
C ALA A 405 -2.19 -10.48 -46.75
N GLY A 406 -2.30 -11.37 -45.75
CA GLY A 406 -1.58 -11.33 -44.48
C GLY A 406 -1.13 -12.73 -44.06
N ALA A 407 -0.27 -12.82 -43.04
CA ALA A 407 0.18 -14.09 -42.51
C ALA A 407 0.60 -13.96 -41.05
N ILE A 408 -0.05 -14.75 -40.20
CA ILE A 408 0.32 -14.92 -38.80
C ILE A 408 1.53 -15.85 -38.80
N SER A 409 2.70 -15.26 -38.70
CA SER A 409 4.03 -15.85 -38.80
C SER A 409 4.52 -16.46 -37.49
N ALA A 410 3.96 -16.06 -36.34
CA ALA A 410 4.30 -16.59 -35.02
C ALA A 410 3.06 -16.78 -34.11
N GLY A 411 3.17 -17.69 -33.13
CA GLY A 411 2.14 -17.84 -32.11
C GLY A 411 1.92 -16.53 -31.35
N ASN A 412 0.66 -16.22 -31.06
CA ASN A 412 0.19 -15.00 -30.39
C ASN A 412 0.48 -13.69 -31.14
N GLU A 413 0.93 -13.76 -32.40
CA GLU A 413 1.08 -12.59 -33.26
C GLU A 413 -0.29 -11.97 -33.58
N ARG A 414 -0.29 -10.64 -33.73
CA ARG A 414 -1.46 -9.87 -34.14
C ARG A 414 -1.08 -8.91 -35.27
N ASP A 415 -1.73 -9.09 -36.40
CA ASP A 415 -1.63 -8.19 -37.55
C ASP A 415 -2.62 -7.04 -37.39
N MET A 416 -2.16 -5.83 -37.70
CA MET A 416 -2.97 -4.61 -37.63
C MET A 416 -3.21 -4.02 -39.01
N TYR A 417 -4.44 -3.60 -39.28
CA TYR A 417 -4.85 -2.87 -40.47
C TYR A 417 -5.66 -1.63 -40.12
N THR A 418 -5.76 -0.69 -41.06
CA THR A 418 -6.66 0.46 -40.94
C THR A 418 -7.54 0.62 -42.18
N PHE A 419 -8.72 1.22 -42.02
CA PHE A 419 -9.52 1.71 -43.14
C PHE A 419 -10.28 2.98 -42.75
N THR A 420 -10.74 3.74 -43.75
CA THR A 420 -11.57 4.93 -43.55
C THR A 420 -12.99 4.66 -44.01
N ALA A 421 -13.96 4.76 -43.09
CA ALA A 421 -15.37 4.86 -43.45
C ALA A 421 -15.64 6.30 -43.90
N ALA A 422 -15.93 6.51 -45.18
CA ALA A 422 -16.21 7.85 -45.71
C ALA A 422 -17.63 8.33 -45.39
N ASN A 423 -18.58 7.40 -45.25
CA ASN A 423 -19.99 7.68 -45.04
C ASN A 423 -20.51 6.85 -43.86
N SER A 424 -21.58 7.30 -43.21
CA SER A 424 -22.30 6.44 -42.27
C SER A 424 -22.94 5.28 -43.04
N GLY A 425 -22.79 4.05 -42.57
CA GLY A 425 -23.33 2.88 -43.27
C GLY A 425 -22.95 1.55 -42.64
N SER A 426 -23.42 0.46 -43.25
CA SER A 426 -23.10 -0.90 -42.82
C SER A 426 -21.81 -1.37 -43.50
N TYR A 427 -20.78 -1.66 -42.73
CA TYR A 427 -19.51 -2.16 -43.22
C TYR A 427 -19.34 -3.64 -42.87
N THR A 428 -18.85 -4.43 -43.83
CA THR A 428 -18.49 -5.84 -43.63
C THR A 428 -16.98 -6.00 -43.67
N ILE A 429 -16.40 -6.49 -42.58
CA ILE A 429 -14.99 -6.86 -42.46
C ILE A 429 -14.94 -8.38 -42.43
N GLU A 430 -14.20 -8.99 -43.36
CA GLU A 430 -14.19 -10.44 -43.52
C GLU A 430 -12.78 -10.95 -43.83
N THR A 431 -12.40 -12.03 -43.14
CA THR A 431 -11.21 -12.82 -43.48
C THR A 431 -11.56 -13.95 -44.45
N ALA A 432 -10.56 -14.42 -45.20
CA ALA A 432 -10.68 -15.56 -46.09
C ALA A 432 -9.38 -16.35 -46.13
N GLY A 433 -9.45 -17.68 -46.11
CA GLY A 433 -8.28 -18.55 -46.16
C GLY A 433 -8.51 -19.86 -45.41
N SER A 434 -7.42 -20.57 -45.15
CA SER A 434 -7.40 -21.80 -44.34
C SER A 434 -7.06 -21.56 -42.87
N THR A 435 -6.70 -20.33 -42.50
CA THR A 435 -6.33 -19.97 -41.14
C THR A 435 -7.57 -19.61 -40.35
N ASP A 436 -7.69 -20.17 -39.15
CA ASP A 436 -8.77 -19.90 -38.21
C ASP A 436 -8.51 -18.56 -37.52
N CYS A 437 -9.03 -17.50 -38.13
CA CYS A 437 -8.78 -16.13 -37.71
C CYS A 437 -9.75 -15.71 -36.61
N PHE A 438 -9.32 -14.73 -35.81
CA PHE A 438 -10.16 -13.97 -34.90
C PHE A 438 -9.90 -12.50 -35.19
N ILE A 439 -10.94 -11.76 -35.56
CA ILE A 439 -10.86 -10.33 -35.86
C ILE A 439 -11.43 -9.49 -34.73
N THR A 440 -10.79 -8.36 -34.46
CA THR A 440 -11.30 -7.30 -33.58
C THR A 440 -11.34 -5.99 -34.34
N LEU A 441 -12.48 -5.31 -34.28
CA LEU A 441 -12.68 -3.98 -34.86
C LEU A 441 -12.65 -2.92 -33.74
N TYR A 442 -11.86 -1.88 -33.95
CA TYR A 442 -11.73 -0.74 -33.06
C TYR A 442 -12.01 0.60 -33.75
N GLY A 443 -12.39 1.62 -32.96
CA GLY A 443 -12.51 3.00 -33.38
C GLY A 443 -13.86 3.67 -33.03
N PRO A 444 -14.20 4.79 -33.68
CA PRO A 444 -13.32 5.58 -34.55
C PRO A 444 -12.19 6.27 -33.74
N VAL A 445 -11.17 6.79 -34.44
CA VAL A 445 -10.09 7.67 -33.94
C VAL A 445 -8.94 7.00 -33.19
N ASN A 446 -9.17 5.92 -32.43
CA ASN A 446 -8.11 5.21 -31.73
C ASN A 446 -8.23 3.66 -31.87
N PRO A 447 -7.13 2.92 -31.74
CA PRO A 447 -7.11 1.46 -31.85
C PRO A 447 -7.56 0.73 -30.57
N ASN A 448 -8.08 1.43 -29.55
CA ASN A 448 -8.40 0.86 -28.24
C ASN A 448 -9.91 0.82 -27.96
N THR A 449 -10.72 1.63 -28.64
CA THR A 449 -12.19 1.62 -28.49
C THR A 449 -12.77 0.42 -29.20
N LEU A 450 -13.09 -0.65 -28.47
CA LEU A 450 -13.69 -1.87 -29.00
C LEU A 450 -15.07 -1.60 -29.63
N ILE A 451 -15.29 -2.05 -30.85
CA ILE A 451 -16.60 -2.03 -31.54
C ILE A 451 -17.20 -3.42 -31.60
N ALA A 452 -16.44 -4.39 -32.13
CA ALA A 452 -16.91 -5.75 -32.36
C ALA A 452 -15.75 -6.74 -32.46
N GLN A 453 -16.05 -8.01 -32.21
CA GLN A 453 -15.16 -9.15 -32.36
C GLN A 453 -15.90 -10.30 -33.01
N ASP A 454 -15.19 -11.12 -33.78
CA ASP A 454 -15.73 -12.31 -34.40
C ASP A 454 -14.62 -13.31 -34.74
N ASP A 455 -14.94 -14.60 -34.76
CA ASP A 455 -14.06 -15.70 -35.17
C ASP A 455 -14.62 -16.55 -36.31
N ASP A 456 -15.92 -16.87 -36.33
CA ASP A 456 -16.46 -17.90 -37.25
C ASP A 456 -17.75 -17.51 -38.02
N SER A 457 -18.14 -16.23 -38.04
CA SER A 457 -19.36 -15.80 -38.77
C SER A 457 -19.20 -15.71 -40.30
N GLY A 458 -18.00 -15.98 -40.84
CA GLY A 458 -17.69 -16.02 -42.26
C GLY A 458 -17.75 -17.43 -42.87
N PRO A 459 -17.33 -17.61 -44.14
CA PRO A 459 -17.32 -18.93 -44.76
C PRO A 459 -16.25 -19.86 -44.15
N GLY A 460 -16.63 -21.04 -43.69
CA GLY A 460 -15.69 -21.99 -43.08
C GLY A 460 -15.35 -21.58 -41.65
N THR A 461 -14.06 -21.45 -41.33
CA THR A 461 -13.53 -20.97 -40.05
C THR A 461 -13.03 -19.52 -40.14
N ASN A 462 -13.59 -18.75 -41.06
CA ASN A 462 -13.18 -17.36 -41.26
C ASN A 462 -14.11 -16.43 -40.47
N SER A 463 -13.55 -15.33 -39.97
CA SER A 463 -14.30 -14.34 -39.21
C SER A 463 -14.97 -13.30 -40.12
N ARG A 464 -16.15 -12.83 -39.72
CA ARG A 464 -16.91 -11.77 -40.37
C ARG A 464 -17.59 -10.85 -39.34
N ILE A 465 -17.24 -9.57 -39.36
CA ILE A 465 -17.97 -8.50 -38.64
C ILE A 465 -18.84 -7.72 -39.63
N VAL A 466 -20.11 -7.50 -39.29
CA VAL A 466 -21.00 -6.54 -39.97
C VAL A 466 -21.39 -5.45 -38.96
N ALA A 467 -20.99 -4.21 -39.19
CA ALA A 467 -21.18 -3.12 -38.24
C ALA A 467 -21.68 -1.83 -38.91
N SER A 468 -22.61 -1.13 -38.26
CA SER A 468 -23.01 0.22 -38.65
C SER A 468 -22.01 1.24 -38.12
N LEU A 469 -21.22 1.83 -39.02
CA LEU A 469 -20.12 2.75 -38.68
C LEU A 469 -20.45 4.19 -39.10
N ALA A 470 -19.99 5.16 -38.32
CA ALA A 470 -19.98 6.58 -38.69
C ALA A 470 -18.70 6.93 -39.47
N PRO A 471 -18.62 8.09 -40.16
CA PRO A 471 -17.38 8.50 -40.83
C PRO A 471 -16.21 8.59 -39.86
N GLY A 472 -15.07 7.98 -40.23
CA GLY A 472 -13.90 7.95 -39.37
C GLY A 472 -12.85 6.92 -39.79
N ALA A 473 -11.71 6.96 -39.10
CA ALA A 473 -10.65 5.96 -39.22
C ALA A 473 -10.89 4.84 -38.20
N TYR A 474 -10.82 3.60 -38.68
CA TYR A 474 -11.03 2.37 -37.90
C TYR A 474 -9.81 1.47 -38.01
N PHE A 475 -9.67 0.58 -37.03
CA PHE A 475 -8.54 -0.34 -36.92
C PHE A 475 -9.04 -1.77 -36.80
N ILE A 476 -8.37 -2.68 -37.50
CA ILE A 476 -8.69 -4.10 -37.47
C ILE A 476 -7.46 -4.84 -36.96
N GLN A 477 -7.65 -5.62 -35.91
CA GLN A 477 -6.66 -6.56 -35.41
C GLN A 477 -7.06 -7.96 -35.85
N VAL A 478 -6.13 -8.67 -36.49
CA VAL A 478 -6.29 -10.07 -36.87
C VAL A 478 -5.31 -10.90 -36.06
N ARG A 479 -5.79 -11.98 -35.46
CA ARG A 479 -4.94 -12.99 -34.82
C ARG A 479 -5.47 -14.38 -35.16
N HIS A 480 -4.73 -15.40 -34.75
CA HIS A 480 -5.21 -16.77 -34.83
C HIS A 480 -6.16 -17.02 -33.66
N TYR A 481 -7.20 -17.83 -33.85
CA TYR A 481 -8.13 -18.21 -32.79
C TYR A 481 -7.40 -18.86 -31.61
N SER A 482 -6.62 -19.91 -31.91
CA SER A 482 -5.65 -20.52 -30.98
C SER A 482 -4.39 -19.66 -30.77
N PRO A 483 -3.92 -19.45 -29.52
CA PRO A 483 -2.69 -18.70 -29.21
C PRO A 483 -1.40 -19.25 -29.83
N ALA A 484 -1.35 -20.54 -30.18
CA ALA A 484 -0.18 -21.16 -30.80
C ALA A 484 -0.29 -21.28 -32.33
N GLY A 485 -1.42 -20.89 -32.90
CA GLY A 485 -1.68 -21.08 -34.32
C GLY A 485 -0.98 -20.03 -35.19
N THR A 486 -0.66 -20.42 -36.41
CA THR A 486 0.00 -19.61 -37.45
C THR A 486 -0.61 -19.94 -38.80
N GLY A 487 -0.49 -19.05 -39.78
CA GLY A 487 -0.94 -19.32 -41.14
C GLY A 487 -1.28 -18.09 -41.97
N PRO A 488 -1.41 -18.26 -43.30
CA PRO A 488 -1.77 -17.19 -44.23
C PRO A 488 -3.28 -16.91 -44.22
N TYR A 489 -3.67 -15.66 -44.44
CA TYR A 489 -5.06 -15.26 -44.62
C TYR A 489 -5.17 -14.09 -45.61
N ASN A 490 -6.40 -13.76 -46.00
CA ASN A 490 -6.74 -12.54 -46.71
C ASN A 490 -7.81 -11.79 -45.92
N ILE A 491 -7.84 -10.46 -46.04
CA ILE A 491 -8.85 -9.62 -45.41
C ILE A 491 -9.46 -8.61 -46.39
N THR A 492 -10.75 -8.35 -46.25
CA THR A 492 -11.50 -7.37 -47.04
C THR A 492 -12.36 -6.48 -46.16
N VAL A 493 -12.62 -5.25 -46.64
CA VAL A 493 -13.62 -4.34 -46.08
C VAL A 493 -14.57 -3.90 -47.20
N LYS A 494 -15.87 -4.09 -47.00
CA LYS A 494 -16.95 -3.70 -47.93
C LYS A 494 -17.94 -2.76 -47.25
N SER A 495 -18.54 -1.81 -47.98
CA SER A 495 -19.50 -0.82 -47.46
C SER A 495 -20.83 -0.85 -48.18
#